data_AF-A0A7S3URA5-F1
#
_entry.id   AF-A0A7S3URA5-F1
#
_cell.length_a   1.000
_cell.length_b   1.000
_cell.length_c   1.000
_cell.angle_alpha   90.00
_cell.angle_beta   90.00
_cell.angle_gamma   90.00
#
_symmetry.space_group_name_H-M   'P 1'
#
loop_
_entity.id
_entity.type
_entity.pdbx_description
1 polymer ?
#
loop_
_entity_poly.entity_id
_entity_poly.type
_entity_poly.pdbx_seq_one_letter_code
_entity_poly.pdbx_strand_id
1 'polypeptide(L)'
;SLLSTATNHPISLVQLATEDLALLIRTNTCHILPQWVRDILADPKKAKVTIGFDVSDHAKLQLTFGLECNNVIDLYEISKKNRNVPRGGLKRIAHHFGYFLRKDKKISMSDWSAVEPLSDIQIHY
;
A
#
# COMPACT_ATOMS: atom_id res chain seq x y z
N SER A 1 24.10 16.50 20.29
CA SER A 1 22.84 15.73 20.39
C SER A 1 22.36 15.46 18.98
N LEU A 2 22.70 14.30 18.42
CA LEU A 2 22.38 13.93 17.04
C LEU A 2 20.91 13.47 17.01
N LEU A 3 20.01 14.39 16.69
CA LEU A 3 18.67 14.02 16.24
C LEU A 3 18.83 13.24 14.94
N SER A 4 18.59 11.93 14.99
CA SER A 4 18.41 11.12 13.79
C SER A 4 17.19 11.68 13.05
N THR A 5 17.42 12.52 12.04
CA THR A 5 16.39 12.88 11.08
C THR A 5 15.97 11.59 10.39
N ALA A 6 14.82 11.03 10.78
CA ALA A 6 14.25 9.91 10.06
C ALA A 6 14.09 10.37 8.60
N THR A 7 14.90 9.82 7.70
CA THR A 7 14.87 10.16 6.28
C THR A 7 13.51 9.75 5.74
N ASN A 8 12.67 10.74 5.44
CA ASN A 8 11.33 10.49 4.93
C ASN A 8 11.42 10.15 3.43
N HIS A 9 11.69 8.89 3.10
CA HIS A 9 11.83 8.44 1.71
C HIS A 9 10.50 8.49 0.95
N PRO A 10 10.41 9.01 -0.29
CA PRO A 10 9.16 9.04 -1.05
C PRO A 10 8.62 7.63 -1.29
N ILE A 11 7.31 7.52 -1.52
CA ILE A 11 6.69 6.26 -1.97
C ILE A 11 7.35 5.86 -3.29
N SER A 12 7.83 4.61 -3.37
CA SER A 12 8.55 4.07 -4.53
C SER A 12 7.67 3.16 -5.41
N LEU A 13 6.56 2.66 -4.85
CA LEU A 13 5.62 1.77 -5.51
C LEU A 13 4.21 2.01 -5.00
N VAL A 14 3.25 2.15 -5.90
CA VAL A 14 1.81 2.10 -5.61
C VAL A 14 1.23 0.86 -6.26
N GLN A 15 0.43 0.10 -5.52
CA GLN A 15 -0.24 -1.10 -6.01
C GLN A 15 -1.75 -0.86 -6.03
N LEU A 16 -2.39 -1.12 -7.17
CA LEU A 16 -3.84 -1.08 -7.31
C LEU A 16 -4.30 -2.42 -7.87
N ALA A 17 -5.39 -2.96 -7.35
CA ALA A 17 -5.91 -4.23 -7.81
C ALA A 17 -7.43 -4.19 -7.98
N THR A 18 -7.88 -5.01 -8.92
CA THR A 18 -9.27 -5.43 -9.11
C THR A 18 -9.31 -6.95 -8.94
N GLU A 19 -10.41 -7.59 -9.34
CA GLU A 19 -10.54 -9.04 -9.22
C GLU A 19 -9.55 -9.81 -10.12
N ASP A 20 -9.26 -9.29 -11.31
CA ASP A 20 -8.50 -9.97 -12.36
C ASP A 20 -7.17 -9.28 -12.73
N LEU A 21 -6.95 -8.05 -12.27
CA LEU A 21 -5.76 -7.28 -12.57
C LEU A 21 -5.11 -6.70 -11.31
N ALA A 22 -3.79 -6.88 -11.20
CA ALA A 22 -2.94 -6.13 -10.28
C ALA A 22 -1.99 -5.23 -11.07
N LEU A 23 -2.04 -3.93 -10.79
CA LEU A 23 -1.16 -2.92 -11.37
C LEU A 23 -0.11 -2.47 -10.37
N LEU A 24 1.15 -2.51 -10.80
CA LEU A 24 2.32 -2.05 -10.05
C LEU A 24 2.84 -0.76 -10.69
N ILE A 25 2.69 0.37 -9.98
CA ILE A 25 3.08 1.69 -10.47
C ILE A 25 4.34 2.14 -9.75
N ARG A 26 5.47 2.05 -10.45
CA ARG A 26 6.76 2.50 -9.91
C ARG A 26 6.86 4.02 -9.95
N THR A 27 7.23 4.61 -8.83
CA THR A 27 7.32 6.07 -8.64
C THR A 27 8.71 6.52 -8.20
N ASN A 28 9.69 5.62 -8.31
CA ASN A 28 11.10 5.87 -7.97
C ASN A 28 11.81 6.76 -8.99
N THR A 29 11.33 6.80 -10.24
CA THR A 29 11.89 7.67 -11.31
C THR A 29 11.06 8.92 -11.57
N CYS A 30 9.77 8.89 -11.23
CA CYS A 30 8.85 10.01 -11.36
C CYS A 30 7.90 10.02 -10.16
N HIS A 31 8.00 11.05 -9.32
CA HIS A 31 7.12 11.25 -8.16
C HIS A 31 5.74 11.81 -8.57
N ILE A 32 5.26 11.43 -9.75
CA ILE A 32 3.96 11.83 -10.29
C ILE A 32 3.24 10.55 -10.69
N LEU A 33 2.06 10.35 -10.11
CA LEU A 33 1.16 9.29 -10.52
C LEU A 33 0.43 9.70 -11.81
N PRO A 34 0.14 8.77 -12.74
CA PRO A 34 -0.73 9.04 -13.88
C PRO A 34 -2.03 9.70 -13.44
N GLN A 35 -2.55 10.68 -14.19
CA GLN A 35 -3.70 11.47 -13.76
C GLN A 35 -4.93 10.61 -13.42
N TRP A 36 -5.18 9.56 -14.21
CA TRP A 36 -6.28 8.63 -13.96
C TRP A 36 -6.15 7.89 -12.61
N VAL A 37 -4.94 7.63 -12.13
CA VAL A 37 -4.68 7.05 -10.79
C VAL A 37 -5.01 8.07 -9.72
N ARG A 38 -4.55 9.31 -9.91
CA ARG A 38 -4.82 10.43 -9.00
C ARG A 38 -6.33 10.62 -8.84
N ASP A 39 -7.06 10.58 -9.95
CA ASP A 39 -8.52 10.71 -9.96
C ASP A 39 -9.19 9.56 -9.19
N ILE A 40 -8.74 8.30 -9.35
CA ILE A 40 -9.29 7.16 -8.60
C ILE A 40 -9.03 7.28 -7.09
N LEU A 41 -7.82 7.67 -6.70
CA LEU A 41 -7.45 7.82 -5.29
C LEU A 41 -8.27 8.96 -4.64
N ALA A 42 -8.47 10.06 -5.35
CA ALA A 42 -9.21 11.22 -4.86
C ALA A 42 -10.74 11.06 -4.94
N ASP A 43 -11.28 10.15 -5.76
CA ASP A 43 -12.72 10.00 -5.96
C ASP A 43 -13.42 9.42 -4.70
N PRO A 44 -14.31 10.17 -4.03
CA PRO A 44 -15.04 9.68 -2.86
C PRO A 44 -16.08 8.60 -3.19
N LYS A 45 -16.44 8.42 -4.47
CA LYS A 45 -17.39 7.38 -4.89
C LYS A 45 -16.72 6.03 -5.16
N LYS A 46 -15.38 6.00 -5.25
CA LYS A 46 -14.60 4.78 -5.45
C LYS A 46 -13.98 4.35 -4.13
N ALA A 47 -14.40 3.19 -3.61
CA ALA A 47 -13.82 2.66 -2.40
C ALA A 47 -12.40 2.14 -2.65
N LYS A 48 -11.46 2.48 -1.75
CA LYS A 48 -10.12 1.88 -1.72
C LYS A 48 -10.06 0.92 -0.55
N VAL A 49 -10.12 -0.38 -0.84
CA VAL A 49 -10.00 -1.41 0.19
C VAL A 49 -8.53 -1.60 0.52
N THR A 50 -8.17 -1.38 1.78
CA THR A 50 -6.79 -1.40 2.27
C THR A 50 -6.69 -2.19 3.56
N ILE A 51 -5.48 -2.24 4.13
CA ILE A 51 -5.27 -2.82 5.45
C ILE A 51 -4.21 -2.06 6.22
N GLY A 52 -4.62 -1.52 7.37
CA GLY A 52 -3.76 -0.69 8.21
C GLY A 52 -3.38 0.62 7.53
N PHE A 53 -4.28 1.20 6.73
CA PHE A 53 -4.06 2.50 6.10
C PHE A 53 -4.46 3.59 7.10
N ASP A 54 -3.47 4.34 7.56
CA ASP A 54 -3.66 5.28 8.67
C ASP A 54 -3.27 6.73 8.31
N VAL A 55 -3.23 7.58 9.34
CA VAL A 55 -2.86 9.01 9.20
C VAL A 55 -1.44 9.17 8.63
N SER A 56 -0.53 8.24 8.92
CA SER A 56 0.83 8.28 8.39
C SER A 56 0.87 7.97 6.89
N ASP A 57 0.02 7.05 6.40
CA ASP A 57 -0.11 6.78 4.96
C ASP A 57 -0.71 7.96 4.20
N HIS A 58 -1.73 8.61 4.78
CA HIS A 58 -2.27 9.86 4.24
C HIS A 58 -1.19 10.94 4.13
N ALA A 59 -0.44 11.17 5.22
CA ALA A 59 0.65 12.14 5.22
C ALA A 59 1.72 11.77 4.18
N LYS A 60 2.00 10.48 3.99
CA LYS A 60 2.96 10.00 3.00
C LYS A 60 2.52 10.25 1.57
N LEU A 61 1.24 10.00 1.24
CA LEU A 61 0.67 10.31 -0.06
C LEU A 61 0.68 11.82 -0.34
N GLN A 62 0.33 12.62 0.66
CA GLN A 62 0.34 14.07 0.52
C GLN A 62 1.76 14.60 0.30
N LEU A 63 2.75 14.11 1.05
CA LEU A 63 4.14 14.52 0.92
C LEU A 63 4.78 14.05 -0.40
N THR A 64 4.43 12.84 -0.88
CA THR A 64 5.04 12.29 -2.10
C THR A 64 4.37 12.82 -3.37
N PHE A 65 3.03 12.93 -3.37
CA PHE A 65 2.25 13.17 -4.59
C PHE A 65 1.31 14.38 -4.51
N GLY A 66 1.20 15.04 -3.35
CA GLY A 66 0.21 16.10 -3.13
C GLY A 66 -1.23 15.60 -3.26
N LEU A 67 -1.51 14.39 -2.76
CA LEU A 67 -2.78 13.70 -2.91
C LEU A 67 -3.38 13.27 -1.57
N GLU A 68 -4.70 13.42 -1.48
CA GLU A 68 -5.52 12.78 -0.47
C GLU A 68 -6.23 11.55 -1.06
N CYS A 69 -6.26 10.45 -0.29
CA CYS A 69 -6.98 9.24 -0.66
C CYS A 69 -8.36 9.23 0.03
N ASN A 70 -9.44 9.39 -0.72
CA ASN A 70 -10.80 9.45 -0.17
C ASN A 70 -11.45 8.07 -0.08
N ASN A 71 -12.51 7.88 0.72
CA ASN A 71 -13.28 6.62 0.77
C ASN A 71 -12.41 5.36 0.94
N VAL A 72 -11.51 5.38 1.93
CA VAL A 72 -10.70 4.23 2.31
C VAL A 72 -11.52 3.30 3.20
N ILE A 73 -11.57 2.02 2.83
CA ILE A 73 -12.17 0.95 3.63
C ILE A 73 -11.03 0.10 4.18
N ASP A 74 -10.68 0.33 5.45
CA ASP A 74 -9.61 -0.41 6.11
C ASP A 74 -10.13 -1.73 6.71
N LEU A 75 -9.65 -2.85 6.18
CA LEU A 75 -9.99 -4.20 6.65
C LEU A 75 -9.53 -4.46 8.09
N TYR A 76 -8.47 -3.80 8.57
CA TYR A 76 -8.05 -3.88 9.96
C TYR A 76 -9.10 -3.28 10.90
N GLU A 77 -9.66 -2.11 10.56
CA GLU A 77 -10.74 -1.47 11.32
C GLU A 77 -12.03 -2.31 11.32
N ILE A 78 -12.36 -2.93 10.19
CA ILE A 78 -13.49 -3.86 10.08
C ILE A 78 -13.27 -5.08 10.98
N SER A 79 -12.07 -5.68 10.96
CA SER A 79 -11.74 -6.84 11.77
C SER A 79 -11.81 -6.58 13.28
N LYS A 80 -11.57 -5.33 13.72
CA LYS A 80 -11.71 -4.95 15.13
C LYS A 80 -13.16 -5.07 15.63
N LYS A 81 -14.12 -4.79 14.74
CA LYS A 81 -15.56 -4.73 15.03
C LYS A 81 -16.27 -6.07 14.78
N ASN A 82 -15.74 -6.91 13.90
CA ASN A 82 -16.33 -8.19 13.54
C ASN A 82 -15.71 -9.35 14.35
N ARG A 83 -16.51 -10.01 15.22
CA ARG A 83 -16.04 -11.14 16.04
C ARG A 83 -15.71 -12.40 15.25
N ASN A 84 -16.21 -12.52 14.02
CA ASN A 84 -15.99 -13.70 13.18
C ASN A 84 -14.68 -13.61 12.38
N VAL A 85 -14.07 -12.42 12.30
CA VAL A 85 -12.81 -12.21 11.57
C VAL A 85 -11.69 -11.98 12.57
N PRO A 86 -10.52 -12.65 12.43
CA PRO A 86 -9.42 -12.44 13.34
C PRO A 86 -8.85 -11.02 13.21
N ARG A 87 -8.56 -10.40 14.35
CA ARG A 87 -7.82 -9.14 14.40
C ARG A 87 -6.38 -9.36 13.96
N GLY A 88 -5.91 -8.57 13.00
CA GLY A 88 -4.51 -8.57 12.58
C GLY A 88 -4.29 -7.98 11.19
N GLY A 89 -3.04 -7.96 10.75
CA GLY A 89 -2.68 -7.50 9.40
C GLY A 89 -3.04 -8.51 8.31
N LEU A 90 -2.75 -8.12 7.06
CA LEU A 90 -3.20 -8.79 5.83
C LEU A 90 -3.02 -10.30 5.83
N LYS A 91 -1.84 -10.80 6.21
CA LYS A 91 -1.58 -12.24 6.26
C LYS A 91 -2.60 -12.99 7.11
N ARG A 92 -2.93 -12.49 8.31
CA ARG A 92 -3.81 -13.18 9.24
C ARG A 92 -5.26 -13.19 8.74
N ILE A 93 -5.71 -12.06 8.20
CA ILE A 93 -7.05 -11.94 7.62
C ILE A 93 -7.17 -12.81 6.37
N ALA A 94 -6.19 -12.76 5.46
CA ALA A 94 -6.17 -13.58 4.26
C ALA A 94 -6.18 -15.09 4.58
N HIS A 95 -5.36 -15.54 5.53
CA HIS A 95 -5.31 -16.94 5.95
C HIS A 95 -6.66 -17.43 6.49
N HIS A 96 -7.41 -16.58 7.18
CA HIS A 96 -8.75 -16.93 7.67
C HIS A 96 -9.74 -17.23 6.54
N PHE A 97 -9.59 -16.59 5.38
CA PHE A 97 -10.38 -16.84 4.19
C PHE A 97 -9.76 -17.86 3.23
N GLY A 98 -8.72 -18.59 3.66
CA GLY A 98 -8.06 -19.64 2.85
C GLY A 98 -6.99 -19.14 1.88
N TYR A 99 -6.63 -17.85 1.92
CA TYR A 99 -5.58 -17.27 1.07
C TYR A 99 -4.24 -17.26 1.81
N PHE A 100 -3.27 -18.04 1.32
CA PHE A 100 -1.97 -18.20 1.99
C PHE A 100 -0.91 -17.23 1.46
N LEU A 101 -0.83 -16.05 2.08
CA LEU A 101 0.19 -15.04 1.72
C LEU A 101 1.59 -15.39 2.25
N ARG A 102 2.60 -15.27 1.38
CA ARG A 102 4.02 -15.39 1.72
C ARG A 102 4.52 -14.07 2.31
N LYS A 103 4.86 -14.07 3.60
CA LYS A 103 5.51 -12.92 4.25
C LYS A 103 7.01 -13.20 4.40
N ASP A 104 7.76 -12.94 3.33
CA ASP A 104 9.22 -13.00 3.36
C ASP A 104 9.79 -11.60 3.68
N LYS A 105 10.45 -11.47 4.83
CA LYS A 105 11.05 -10.19 5.25
C LYS A 105 12.14 -9.71 4.29
N LYS A 106 12.83 -10.64 3.62
CA LYS A 106 13.89 -10.28 2.67
C LYS A 106 13.32 -9.53 1.46
N ILE A 107 12.09 -9.88 1.05
CA ILE A 107 11.41 -9.22 -0.05
C ILE A 107 10.72 -7.94 0.45
N SER A 108 9.97 -8.03 1.57
CA SER A 108 9.22 -6.89 2.10
C SER A 108 10.10 -5.69 2.43
N MET A 109 11.33 -5.94 2.87
CA MET A 109 12.34 -4.92 3.19
C MET A 109 13.43 -4.81 2.11
N SER A 110 13.20 -5.34 0.92
CA SER A 110 14.11 -5.14 -0.22
C SER A 110 14.07 -3.67 -0.69
N ASP A 111 15.02 -3.30 -1.55
CA ASP A 111 15.03 -1.98 -2.16
C ASP A 111 13.95 -1.89 -3.27
N TRP A 112 12.79 -1.33 -2.91
CA TRP A 112 11.70 -1.03 -3.84
C TRP A 112 11.94 0.22 -4.70
N SER A 113 12.99 0.99 -4.39
CA SER A 113 13.38 2.22 -5.08
C SER A 113 14.48 2.02 -6.13
N ALA A 114 15.08 0.81 -6.17
CA ALA A 114 16.17 0.44 -7.05
C ALA A 114 15.92 0.90 -8.49
N VAL A 115 16.94 1.40 -9.20
CA VAL A 115 16.77 1.88 -10.59
C VAL A 115 16.35 0.74 -11.53
N GLU A 116 16.85 -0.47 -11.28
CA GLU A 116 16.54 -1.66 -12.06
C GLU A 116 15.05 -2.05 -12.03
N PRO A 117 14.55 -2.79 -13.03
CA PRO A 117 13.23 -3.40 -12.99
C PRO A 117 12.99 -4.21 -11.70
N LEU A 118 11.74 -4.25 -11.23
CA LEU A 118 11.37 -5.15 -10.15
C LEU A 118 11.64 -6.59 -10.58
N SER A 119 12.26 -7.36 -9.70
CA SER A 119 12.41 -8.80 -9.90
C SER A 119 11.06 -9.52 -9.86
N ASP A 120 10.95 -10.70 -10.48
CA ASP A 120 9.71 -11.51 -10.46
C ASP A 120 9.23 -11.79 -9.02
N ILE A 121 10.16 -11.95 -8.09
CA ILE A 121 9.85 -12.21 -6.69
C ILE A 121 9.31 -10.97 -5.97
N GLN A 122 9.69 -9.76 -6.37
CA GLN A 122 9.10 -8.50 -5.91
C GLN A 122 7.75 -8.24 -6.59
N ILE A 123 7.60 -8.58 -7.87
CA ILE A 123 6.34 -8.46 -8.61
C ILE A 123 5.26 -9.36 -7.98
N HIS A 124 5.64 -10.56 -7.53
CA HIS A 124 4.73 -11.54 -6.93
C HIS A 124 4.50 -11.34 -5.42
N TYR A 125 5.27 -10.49 -4.75
CA TYR A 125 5.15 -10.23 -3.31
C TYR A 125 3.99 -9.29 -3.00
#